data_AF-A0A8C7E5W7-F1
#
_entry.id   AF-A0A8C7E5W7-F1
#
_cell.length_a   1.000
_cell.length_b   1.000
_cell.length_c   1.000
_cell.angle_alpha   90.00
_cell.angle_beta   90.00
_cell.angle_gamma   90.00
#
_symmetry.space_group_name_H-M   'P 1'
#
loop_
_entity.id
_entity.type
_entity.pdbx_description
1 polymer ?
#
loop_
_entity_poly.entity_id
_entity_poly.type
_entity_poly.pdbx_seq_one_letter_code
_entity_poly.pdbx_strand_id
1 'polypeptide(L)'
;MKRLSLSDQCCRPYSKQNSCDINQIIGQRTSAVVGFNFFLLLVLWALEACKDAGLVKSLGVSNFNRRQLEMILNKPGLKYKPVSNQIECHPYFTQPKLLEFCKLHDIVPVGYSPLGTSRDEKPQVDLFNDPLVALLATHDILQTAQVVLRFSIQRGVVVIPKSFHPKRIRENFQIFDFSLTDKEMKDIEALNKNVRYVELLM
;
A
#
# COMPACT_ATOMS: atom_id res chain seq x y z
N MET A 1 -14.27 53.17 -8.23
CA MET A 1 -14.24 52.23 -7.09
C MET A 1 -15.66 51.73 -6.82
N LYS A 2 -15.96 50.47 -7.16
CA LYS A 2 -17.03 49.65 -6.57
C LYS A 2 -16.68 48.18 -6.87
N ARG A 3 -16.54 47.38 -5.81
CA ARG A 3 -16.27 45.94 -5.82
C ARG A 3 -17.47 45.20 -6.41
N LEU A 4 -17.23 44.21 -7.27
CA LEU A 4 -18.20 43.17 -7.60
C LEU A 4 -17.70 41.85 -7.01
N SER A 5 -18.58 41.19 -6.27
CA SER A 5 -18.37 39.99 -5.47
C SER A 5 -18.35 38.72 -6.31
N LEU A 6 -17.47 37.80 -5.93
CA LEU A 6 -17.27 36.45 -6.46
C LEU A 6 -18.41 35.49 -6.04
N SER A 7 -19.64 35.69 -6.52
CA SER A 7 -20.75 34.76 -6.19
C SER A 7 -21.45 34.12 -7.39
N ASP A 8 -21.18 34.52 -8.63
CA ASP A 8 -22.06 34.14 -9.77
C ASP A 8 -21.42 33.24 -10.84
N GLN A 9 -20.38 32.46 -10.50
CA GLN A 9 -19.79 31.50 -11.47
C GLN A 9 -20.03 30.01 -11.13
N CYS A 10 -20.79 29.67 -10.08
CA CYS A 10 -20.90 28.28 -9.63
C CYS A 10 -22.14 27.50 -10.12
N CYS A 11 -23.01 28.09 -10.96
CA CYS A 11 -24.23 27.42 -11.42
C CYS A 11 -24.41 27.55 -12.93
N ARG A 12 -23.69 26.74 -13.72
CA ARG A 12 -24.14 26.36 -15.07
C ARG A 12 -24.53 24.88 -15.07
N PRO A 13 -25.71 24.52 -15.59
CA PRO A 13 -26.14 23.13 -15.67
C PRO A 13 -25.22 22.37 -16.63
N TYR A 14 -24.71 21.22 -16.17
CA TYR A 14 -23.86 20.31 -16.92
C TYR A 14 -24.65 19.80 -18.14
N SER A 15 -24.33 20.31 -19.33
CA SER A 15 -24.90 19.84 -20.58
C SER A 15 -24.40 18.44 -20.88
N LYS A 16 -25.34 17.52 -21.14
CA LYS A 16 -25.17 16.12 -21.55
C LYS A 16 -23.91 15.89 -22.41
N GLN A 17 -22.89 15.28 -21.82
CA GLN A 17 -21.80 14.62 -22.54
C GLN A 17 -21.75 13.17 -22.08
N ASN A 18 -22.25 12.29 -22.95
CA ASN A 18 -22.08 10.83 -23.01
C ASN A 18 -21.70 10.16 -21.68
N SER A 19 -22.66 10.12 -20.75
CA SER A 19 -22.66 9.08 -19.72
C SER A 19 -22.85 7.74 -20.42
N CYS A 20 -21.84 6.87 -20.37
CA CYS A 20 -22.05 5.47 -20.64
C CYS A 20 -23.07 4.99 -19.60
N ASP A 21 -24.32 4.81 -20.03
CA ASP A 21 -25.43 4.51 -19.15
C ASP A 21 -25.19 3.10 -18.59
N ILE A 22 -24.75 3.02 -17.32
CA ILE A 22 -24.49 1.75 -16.65
C ILE A 22 -25.72 0.84 -16.73
N ASN A 23 -26.92 1.41 -16.82
CA ASN A 23 -28.18 0.68 -16.98
C ASN A 23 -28.33 0.00 -18.35
N GLN A 24 -27.65 0.45 -19.42
CA GLN A 24 -27.63 -0.25 -20.70
C GLN A 24 -26.78 -1.52 -20.68
N ILE A 25 -25.80 -1.61 -19.76
CA ILE A 25 -24.97 -2.81 -19.57
C ILE A 25 -25.70 -3.83 -18.66
N ILE A 26 -26.52 -3.35 -17.72
CA ILE A 26 -27.22 -4.17 -16.71
C ILE A 26 -28.67 -4.49 -17.12
N GLY A 27 -28.98 -4.37 -18.42
CA GLY A 27 -30.32 -4.47 -19.00
C GLY A 27 -30.90 -5.88 -19.12
N GLN A 28 -30.42 -6.88 -18.38
CA GLN A 28 -31.09 -8.18 -18.27
C GLN A 28 -31.01 -8.68 -16.82
N ARG A 29 -32.18 -8.88 -16.20
CA ARG A 29 -32.33 -9.61 -14.94
C ARG A 29 -31.97 -11.07 -15.15
N THR A 30 -30.67 -11.36 -15.20
CA THR A 30 -30.10 -12.66 -14.94
C THR A 30 -29.22 -12.48 -13.72
N SER A 31 -29.45 -13.27 -12.67
CA SER A 31 -28.51 -13.36 -11.55
C SER A 31 -27.19 -13.91 -12.08
N ALA A 32 -26.35 -13.05 -12.65
CA ALA A 32 -25.02 -13.40 -13.10
C ALA A 32 -24.12 -13.32 -11.88
N VAL A 33 -23.65 -14.47 -11.41
CA VAL A 33 -22.52 -14.52 -10.49
C VAL A 33 -21.30 -14.06 -11.27
N VAL A 34 -21.01 -12.77 -11.16
CA VAL A 34 -19.81 -12.20 -11.76
C VAL A 34 -18.62 -12.70 -10.95
N GLY A 35 -17.79 -13.54 -11.56
CA GLY A 35 -16.57 -14.03 -10.90
C GLY A 35 -15.66 -12.87 -10.48
N PHE A 36 -14.95 -13.03 -9.36
CA PHE A 36 -14.03 -12.04 -8.78
C PHE A 36 -13.10 -11.39 -9.83
N ASN A 37 -12.63 -12.17 -10.79
CA ASN A 37 -11.75 -11.71 -11.86
C ASN A 37 -12.41 -10.66 -12.76
N PHE A 38 -13.68 -10.84 -13.12
CA PHE A 38 -14.40 -9.89 -13.97
C PHE A 38 -14.74 -8.61 -13.18
N PHE A 39 -15.13 -8.76 -11.91
CA PHE A 39 -15.35 -7.62 -11.02
C PHE A 39 -14.09 -6.75 -10.88
N LEU A 40 -12.93 -7.37 -10.69
CA LEU A 40 -11.66 -6.66 -10.58
C LEU A 40 -11.34 -5.83 -11.83
N LEU A 41 -11.59 -6.37 -13.02
CA LEU A 41 -11.35 -5.67 -14.28
C LEU A 41 -12.29 -4.47 -14.45
N LEU A 42 -13.57 -4.60 -14.05
CA LEU A 42 -14.53 -3.47 -14.06
C LEU A 42 -14.11 -2.35 -13.10
N VAL A 43 -13.67 -2.70 -11.89
CA VAL A 43 -13.19 -1.72 -10.92
C VAL A 43 -11.98 -0.97 -11.47
N LEU A 44 -11.05 -1.68 -12.12
CA LEU A 44 -9.90 -1.04 -12.74
C LEU A 44 -10.30 -0.07 -13.85
N TRP A 45 -11.26 -0.42 -14.71
CA TRP A 45 -11.79 0.52 -15.72
C TRP A 45 -12.34 1.81 -15.08
N ALA A 46 -13.09 1.69 -13.98
CA ALA A 46 -13.61 2.85 -13.26
C ALA A 46 -12.48 3.71 -12.67
N LEU A 47 -11.43 3.10 -12.11
CA LEU A 47 -10.26 3.80 -11.59
C LEU A 47 -9.47 4.52 -12.70
N GLU A 48 -9.33 3.89 -13.88
CA GLU A 48 -8.72 4.52 -15.06
C GLU A 48 -9.50 5.78 -15.48
N ALA A 49 -10.83 5.73 -15.47
CA ALA A 49 -11.70 6.89 -15.74
C ALA A 49 -11.55 8.00 -14.68
N CYS A 50 -11.41 7.66 -13.39
CA CYS A 50 -11.15 8.67 -12.35
C CYS A 50 -9.81 9.40 -12.57
N LYS A 51 -8.79 8.70 -13.07
CA LYS A 51 -7.51 9.34 -13.41
C LYS A 51 -7.64 10.24 -14.63
N ASP A 52 -8.36 9.80 -15.66
CA ASP A 52 -8.65 10.62 -16.84
C ASP A 52 -9.43 11.89 -16.51
N ALA A 53 -10.37 11.80 -15.56
CA ALA A 53 -11.12 12.95 -15.05
C ALA A 53 -10.30 13.87 -14.14
N GLY A 54 -9.03 13.56 -13.87
CA GLY A 54 -8.15 14.35 -13.01
C GLY A 54 -8.47 14.27 -11.51
N LEU A 55 -9.33 13.33 -11.08
CA LEU A 55 -9.71 13.17 -9.68
C LEU A 55 -8.60 12.51 -8.84
N VAL A 56 -7.74 11.72 -9.49
CA VAL A 56 -6.61 11.04 -8.86
C VAL A 56 -5.37 11.16 -9.75
N LYS A 57 -4.20 11.34 -9.13
CA LYS A 57 -2.92 11.44 -9.86
C LYS A 57 -2.33 10.08 -10.24
N SER A 58 -2.47 9.11 -9.33
CA SER A 58 -1.85 7.78 -9.44
C SER A 58 -2.83 6.70 -9.01
N LEU A 59 -2.70 5.52 -9.62
CA LEU A 59 -3.49 4.34 -9.31
C LEU A 59 -2.58 3.27 -8.70
N GLY A 60 -3.04 2.64 -7.62
CA GLY A 60 -2.33 1.55 -6.96
C GLY A 60 -3.31 0.49 -6.46
N VAL A 61 -2.78 -0.60 -5.94
CA VAL A 61 -3.55 -1.71 -5.37
C VAL A 61 -3.09 -1.99 -3.94
N SER A 62 -3.86 -2.79 -3.20
CA SER A 62 -3.52 -3.19 -1.83
C SER A 62 -3.95 -4.62 -1.55
N ASN A 63 -3.10 -5.40 -0.89
CA ASN A 63 -3.25 -6.83 -0.63
C ASN A 63 -3.26 -7.72 -1.88
N PHE A 64 -2.62 -7.29 -2.98
CA PHE A 64 -2.59 -8.06 -4.20
C PHE A 64 -1.41 -9.04 -4.20
N ASN A 65 -1.70 -10.30 -4.48
CA ASN A 65 -0.68 -11.31 -4.76
C ASN A 65 -0.22 -11.23 -6.22
N ARG A 66 0.84 -11.99 -6.55
CA ARG A 66 1.41 -12.04 -7.90
C ARG A 66 0.37 -12.32 -8.98
N ARG A 67 -0.49 -13.32 -8.80
CA ARG A 67 -1.52 -13.70 -9.79
C ARG A 67 -2.46 -12.53 -10.08
N GLN A 68 -2.92 -11.83 -9.05
CA GLN A 68 -3.82 -10.68 -9.21
C GLN A 68 -3.13 -9.49 -9.89
N LEU A 69 -1.84 -9.26 -9.61
CA LEU A 69 -1.06 -8.24 -10.31
C LEU A 69 -0.87 -8.61 -11.80
N GLU A 70 -0.48 -9.85 -12.09
CA GLU A 70 -0.33 -10.34 -13.47
C GLU A 70 -1.63 -10.20 -14.26
N MET A 71 -2.78 -10.47 -13.63
CA MET A 71 -4.09 -10.26 -14.26
C MET A 71 -4.33 -8.81 -14.67
N ILE A 72 -3.97 -7.84 -13.83
CA ILE A 72 -4.07 -6.41 -14.16
C ILE A 72 -3.09 -6.05 -15.27
N LEU A 73 -1.83 -6.46 -15.13
CA LEU A 73 -0.76 -6.14 -16.08
C LEU A 73 -1.02 -6.72 -17.48
N ASN A 74 -1.69 -7.87 -17.55
CA ASN A 74 -2.04 -8.54 -18.80
C ASN A 74 -3.45 -8.17 -19.32
N LYS A 75 -4.14 -7.22 -18.69
CA LYS A 75 -5.46 -6.75 -19.14
C LYS A 75 -5.39 -6.21 -20.56
N PRO A 76 -6.23 -6.69 -21.50
CA PRO A 76 -6.33 -6.09 -22.83
C PRO A 76 -6.74 -4.62 -22.76
N GLY A 77 -6.00 -3.75 -23.44
CA GLY A 77 -6.25 -2.31 -23.41
C GLY A 77 -6.01 -1.67 -22.04
N LEU A 78 -5.09 -2.21 -21.23
CA LEU A 78 -4.62 -1.54 -20.02
C LEU A 78 -4.08 -0.14 -20.38
N LYS A 79 -4.64 0.91 -19.78
CA LYS A 79 -4.25 2.29 -20.02
C LYS A 79 -3.26 2.77 -18.96
N TYR A 80 -3.50 2.41 -17.70
CA TYR A 80 -2.64 2.81 -16.58
C TYR A 80 -2.25 1.61 -15.72
N LYS A 81 -0.95 1.29 -15.69
CA LYS A 81 -0.42 0.27 -14.77
C LYS A 81 -0.52 0.73 -13.30
N PRO A 82 -0.77 -0.18 -12.35
CA PRO A 82 -0.68 0.16 -10.93
C PRO A 82 0.75 0.57 -10.60
N VAL A 83 0.92 1.72 -9.95
CA VAL A 83 2.26 2.24 -9.60
C VAL A 83 2.73 1.79 -8.23
N SER A 84 1.83 1.26 -7.41
CA SER A 84 2.14 0.76 -6.08
C SER A 84 1.28 -0.45 -5.69
N ASN A 85 1.83 -1.28 -4.81
CA ASN A 85 1.11 -2.36 -4.14
C ASN A 85 1.34 -2.26 -2.64
N GLN A 86 0.28 -1.92 -1.89
CA GLN A 86 0.34 -1.81 -0.44
C GLN A 86 0.11 -3.19 0.20
N ILE A 87 1.10 -3.70 0.94
CA ILE A 87 1.11 -5.07 1.47
C ILE A 87 1.72 -5.10 2.87
N GLU A 88 1.38 -6.13 3.66
CA GLU A 88 2.03 -6.34 4.96
C GLU A 88 3.52 -6.56 4.74
N CYS A 89 4.38 -5.80 5.42
CA CYS A 89 5.81 -5.92 5.23
C CYS A 89 6.58 -5.46 6.47
N HIS A 90 7.32 -6.39 7.08
CA HIS A 90 8.19 -6.18 8.25
C HIS A 90 9.19 -7.34 8.36
N PRO A 91 10.18 -7.33 9.27
CA PRO A 91 11.21 -8.37 9.35
C PRO A 91 10.70 -9.81 9.51
N TYR A 92 9.54 -10.03 10.13
CA TYR A 92 8.94 -11.37 10.20
C TYR A 92 8.13 -11.79 8.96
N PHE A 93 7.82 -10.84 8.08
CA PHE A 93 7.11 -11.08 6.81
C PHE A 93 7.73 -10.22 5.71
N THR A 94 8.90 -10.63 5.22
CA THR A 94 9.75 -9.79 4.38
C THR A 94 9.35 -9.72 2.90
N GLN A 95 8.49 -10.65 2.46
CA GLN A 95 7.89 -10.71 1.11
C GLN A 95 8.89 -10.75 -0.08
N PRO A 96 10.02 -11.49 -0.01
CA PRO A 96 11.10 -11.37 -1.00
C PRO A 96 10.64 -11.58 -2.44
N LYS A 97 9.85 -12.63 -2.69
CA LYS A 97 9.32 -12.97 -4.02
C LYS A 97 8.37 -11.92 -4.59
N LEU A 98 7.52 -11.32 -3.75
CA LEU A 98 6.55 -10.32 -4.20
C LEU A 98 7.23 -8.96 -4.43
N LEU A 99 8.20 -8.60 -3.58
CA LEU A 99 8.99 -7.39 -3.77
C LEU A 99 9.82 -7.44 -5.07
N GLU A 100 10.45 -8.58 -5.35
CA GLU A 100 11.17 -8.78 -6.60
C GLU A 100 10.24 -8.65 -7.82
N PHE A 101 9.08 -9.30 -7.78
CA PHE A 101 8.07 -9.18 -8.83
C PHE A 101 7.62 -7.72 -9.03
N CYS A 102 7.30 -7.01 -7.94
CA CYS A 102 6.93 -5.60 -8.00
C CYS A 102 8.04 -4.75 -8.64
N LYS A 103 9.30 -4.98 -8.25
CA LYS A 103 10.46 -4.27 -8.81
C LYS A 103 10.63 -4.50 -10.31
N LEU A 104 10.42 -5.73 -10.79
CA LEU A 104 10.49 -6.07 -12.22
C LEU A 104 9.44 -5.36 -13.08
N HIS A 105 8.33 -4.92 -12.48
CA HIS A 105 7.23 -4.24 -13.19
C HIS A 105 7.12 -2.73 -12.89
N ASP A 106 8.13 -2.15 -12.23
CA ASP A 106 8.15 -0.79 -11.69
C ASP A 106 6.95 -0.46 -10.78
N ILE A 107 6.54 -1.42 -9.96
CA ILE A 107 5.51 -1.27 -8.94
C ILE A 107 6.21 -1.01 -7.61
N VAL A 108 5.93 0.12 -6.96
CA VAL A 108 6.52 0.45 -5.66
C VAL A 108 5.81 -0.31 -4.54
N PRO A 109 6.51 -1.16 -3.79
CA PRO A 109 5.92 -1.80 -2.62
C PRO A 109 5.73 -0.78 -1.49
N VAL A 110 4.54 -0.78 -0.88
CA VAL A 110 4.22 0.06 0.29
C VAL A 110 3.91 -0.86 1.47
N GLY A 111 4.84 -0.96 2.42
CA GLY A 111 4.73 -1.78 3.63
C GLY A 111 3.75 -1.19 4.64
N TYR A 112 2.55 -1.77 4.75
CA TYR A 112 1.65 -1.51 5.87
C TYR A 112 2.02 -2.40 7.07
N SER A 113 1.57 -1.98 8.26
CA SER A 113 1.94 -2.58 9.55
C SER A 113 3.46 -2.78 9.72
N PRO A 114 4.31 -1.80 9.34
CA PRO A 114 5.75 -2.00 9.30
C PRO A 114 6.36 -2.27 10.68
N LEU A 115 5.64 -1.93 11.75
CA LEU A 115 6.02 -2.14 13.15
C LEU A 115 5.29 -3.32 13.81
N GLY A 116 4.62 -4.18 13.04
CA GLY A 116 3.96 -5.39 13.56
C GLY A 116 2.57 -5.19 14.17
N THR A 117 1.77 -4.30 13.57
CA THR A 117 0.36 -3.97 13.95
C THR A 117 0.19 -3.31 15.33
N SER A 118 -1.04 -2.87 15.67
CA SER A 118 -1.39 -2.34 17.00
C SER A 118 -1.57 -3.42 18.08
N ARG A 119 -1.44 -4.71 17.73
CA ARG A 119 -1.53 -5.87 18.64
C ARG A 119 -2.82 -5.98 19.45
N ASP A 120 -3.94 -5.53 18.90
CA ASP A 120 -5.11 -5.31 19.74
C ASP A 120 -5.63 -6.56 20.47
N GLU A 121 -5.43 -7.82 20.00
CA GLU A 121 -6.01 -8.98 20.73
C GLU A 121 -5.26 -10.33 20.63
N LYS A 122 -4.10 -10.43 19.98
CA LYS A 122 -3.40 -11.73 19.79
C LYS A 122 -1.98 -11.72 20.34
N PRO A 123 -1.49 -12.85 20.91
CA PRO A 123 -0.08 -13.04 21.24
C PRO A 123 0.69 -13.27 19.94
N GLN A 124 0.84 -12.21 19.16
CA GLN A 124 1.62 -12.25 17.93
C GLN A 124 3.03 -11.78 18.25
N VAL A 125 3.97 -12.66 17.91
CA VAL A 125 5.42 -12.57 18.07
C VAL A 125 5.89 -11.12 18.20
N ASP A 126 6.50 -10.76 19.31
CA ASP A 126 6.86 -9.39 19.59
C ASP A 126 8.08 -8.96 18.76
N LEU A 127 7.85 -8.30 17.62
CA LEU A 127 8.93 -7.75 16.78
C LEU A 127 9.88 -6.82 17.55
N PHE A 128 9.39 -6.14 18.60
CA PHE A 128 10.19 -5.23 19.42
C PHE A 128 11.05 -5.94 20.46
N ASN A 129 10.64 -7.12 20.91
CA ASN A 129 11.40 -7.98 21.82
C ASN A 129 12.24 -9.04 21.09
N ASP A 130 12.40 -8.95 19.77
CA ASP A 130 13.31 -9.83 19.04
C ASP A 130 14.76 -9.55 19.50
N PRO A 131 15.50 -10.57 19.98
CA PRO A 131 16.84 -10.37 20.54
C PRO A 131 17.82 -9.74 19.55
N LEU A 132 17.70 -10.06 18.26
CA LEU A 132 18.58 -9.50 17.23
C LEU A 132 18.27 -8.02 17.02
N VAL A 133 16.99 -7.67 16.93
CA VAL A 133 16.59 -6.28 16.71
C VAL A 133 16.93 -5.42 17.93
N ALA A 134 16.75 -5.95 19.14
CA ALA A 134 17.15 -5.28 20.39
C ALA A 134 18.68 -5.10 20.49
N LEU A 135 19.47 -6.06 20.00
CA LEU A 135 20.94 -5.99 19.97
C LEU A 135 21.44 -4.89 19.02
N LEU A 136 20.83 -4.79 17.83
CA LEU A 136 21.15 -3.73 16.85
C LEU A 136 20.72 -2.35 17.34
N ALA A 137 19.68 -2.29 18.18
CA ALA A 137 19.10 -1.07 18.74
C ALA A 137 19.74 -0.61 20.06
N THR A 138 20.96 -1.07 20.39
CA THR A 138 21.68 -0.74 21.64
C THR A 138 20.84 -0.77 22.93
N HIS A 139 19.82 -1.64 22.99
CA HIS A 139 18.85 -1.81 24.09
C HIS A 139 17.76 -0.73 24.29
N ASP A 140 17.47 0.13 23.32
CA ASP A 140 16.29 1.02 23.37
C ASP A 140 15.18 0.56 22.40
N ILE A 141 13.97 0.33 22.93
CA ILE A 141 12.76 -0.03 22.15
C ILE A 141 12.46 1.02 21.07
N LEU A 142 12.83 2.27 21.32
CA LEU A 142 12.67 3.38 20.37
C LEU A 142 13.62 3.23 19.17
N GLN A 143 14.84 2.75 19.40
CA GLN A 143 15.78 2.44 18.33
C GLN A 143 15.36 1.19 17.55
N THR A 144 14.70 0.22 18.19
CA THR A 144 14.14 -0.95 17.50
C THR A 144 13.15 -0.54 16.40
N ALA A 145 12.24 0.40 16.67
CA ALA A 145 11.32 0.92 15.66
C ALA A 145 12.07 1.50 14.45
N GLN A 146 13.13 2.27 14.72
CA GLN A 146 13.94 2.93 13.70
C GLN A 146 14.71 1.92 12.84
N VAL A 147 15.30 0.89 13.44
CA VAL A 147 16.00 -0.19 12.71
C VAL A 147 15.05 -0.91 11.77
N VAL A 148 13.84 -1.25 12.23
CA VAL A 148 12.82 -1.94 11.42
C VAL A 148 12.35 -1.07 10.24
N LEU A 149 12.13 0.22 10.47
CA LEU A 149 11.73 1.16 9.42
C LEU A 149 12.89 1.39 8.44
N ARG A 150 14.11 1.57 8.96
CA ARG A 150 15.33 1.75 8.16
C ARG A 150 15.55 0.57 7.23
N PHE A 151 15.42 -0.65 7.74
CA PHE A 151 15.52 -1.89 6.96
C PHE A 151 14.61 -1.86 5.73
N SER A 152 13.36 -1.44 5.92
CA SER A 152 12.37 -1.41 4.83
C SER A 152 12.68 -0.34 3.78
N ILE A 153 13.00 0.89 4.21
CA ILE A 153 13.28 1.97 3.26
C ILE A 153 14.60 1.72 2.49
N GLN A 154 15.61 1.13 3.14
CA GLN A 154 16.91 0.92 2.54
C GLN A 154 16.88 -0.14 1.42
N ARG A 155 15.91 -1.07 1.46
CA ARG A 155 15.65 -2.04 0.39
C ARG A 155 14.57 -1.58 -0.61
N GLY A 156 14.19 -0.30 -0.59
CA GLY A 156 13.26 0.29 -1.56
C GLY A 156 11.78 0.05 -1.27
N VAL A 157 11.40 -0.26 -0.03
CA VAL A 157 10.00 -0.40 0.40
C VAL A 157 9.57 0.88 1.10
N VAL A 158 8.49 1.51 0.63
CA VAL A 158 7.89 2.66 1.33
C VAL A 158 7.23 2.17 2.61
N VAL A 159 7.41 2.87 3.73
CA VAL A 159 6.80 2.52 5.03
C VAL A 159 5.73 3.53 5.43
N ILE A 160 4.65 3.04 6.05
CA ILE A 160 3.57 3.86 6.60
C ILE A 160 3.32 3.56 8.09
N PRO A 161 4.29 3.84 8.99
CA PRO A 161 4.11 3.63 10.42
C PRO A 161 3.06 4.57 10.99
N LYS A 162 2.14 4.03 11.80
CA LYS A 162 1.14 4.81 12.51
C LYS A 162 1.57 5.07 13.95
N SER A 163 1.41 6.30 14.42
CA SER A 163 1.51 6.66 15.85
C SER A 163 0.58 7.83 16.15
N PHE A 164 -0.01 7.83 17.35
CA PHE A 164 -0.74 8.98 17.90
C PHE A 164 0.01 9.69 19.03
N HIS A 165 1.26 9.28 19.31
CA HIS A 165 2.08 9.93 20.33
C HIS A 165 3.14 10.82 19.66
N PRO A 166 3.17 12.13 19.94
CA PRO A 166 4.07 13.08 19.29
C PRO A 166 5.55 12.69 19.34
N LYS A 167 6.00 12.13 20.47
CA LYS A 167 7.38 11.64 20.64
C LYS A 167 7.71 10.55 19.60
N ARG A 168 6.90 9.50 19.53
CA ARG A 168 7.06 8.41 18.55
C ARG A 168 6.92 8.85 17.10
N ILE A 169 6.10 9.86 16.81
CA ILE A 169 5.98 10.41 15.45
C ILE A 169 7.33 10.99 15.00
N ARG A 170 8.00 11.77 15.87
CA ARG A 170 9.32 12.33 15.58
C ARG A 170 10.37 11.24 15.44
N GLU A 171 10.37 10.27 16.36
CA GLU A 171 11.36 9.19 16.37
C GLU A 171 11.25 8.27 15.15
N ASN A 172 10.03 7.92 14.72
CA ASN A 172 9.80 7.12 13.52
C ASN A 172 10.34 7.79 12.24
N PHE A 173 10.51 9.12 12.25
CA PHE A 173 11.05 9.88 11.13
C PHE A 173 12.58 9.98 11.15
N GLN A 174 13.22 9.77 12.30
CA GLN A 174 14.69 9.80 12.48
C GLN A 174 15.35 8.50 11.98
N ILE A 175 15.13 8.17 10.71
CA ILE A 175 15.63 6.95 10.04
C ILE A 175 16.51 7.26 8.82
N PHE A 176 16.83 8.54 8.62
CA PHE A 176 17.63 9.03 7.50
C PHE A 176 19.07 9.36 7.91
N ASP A 177 19.33 9.49 9.20
CA ASP A 177 20.63 9.91 9.75
C ASP A 177 21.62 8.74 9.91
N PHE A 178 21.20 7.51 9.61
CA PHE A 178 22.03 6.31 9.66
C PHE A 178 21.65 5.33 8.55
N SER A 179 22.49 4.33 8.33
CA SER A 179 22.25 3.20 7.42
C SER A 179 22.64 1.89 8.07
N LEU A 180 21.92 0.82 7.71
CA LEU A 180 22.30 -0.53 8.10
C LEU A 180 23.40 -1.04 7.16
N THR A 181 24.37 -1.76 7.70
CA THR A 181 25.39 -2.45 6.91
C THR A 181 24.78 -3.62 6.13
N ASP A 182 25.47 -4.10 5.09
CA ASP A 182 25.01 -5.27 4.33
C ASP A 182 24.83 -6.52 5.20
N LYS A 183 25.66 -6.65 6.24
CA LYS A 183 25.54 -7.74 7.21
C LYS A 183 24.26 -7.59 8.03
N GLU A 184 24.02 -6.42 8.61
CA GLU A 184 22.80 -6.17 9.41
C GLU A 184 21.53 -6.31 8.58
N MET A 185 21.56 -5.86 7.31
CA MET A 185 20.45 -6.07 6.37
C MET A 185 20.14 -7.55 6.17
N LYS A 186 21.17 -8.40 5.98
CA LYS A 186 21.00 -9.85 5.85
C LYS A 186 20.54 -10.51 7.13
N ASP A 187 21.08 -10.09 8.28
CA ASP A 187 20.72 -10.61 9.59
C ASP A 187 19.23 -10.32 9.89
N ILE A 188 18.75 -9.09 9.61
CA ILE A 188 17.34 -8.72 9.77
C ILE A 188 16.44 -9.45 8.74
N GLU A 189 16.89 -9.62 7.50
CA GLU A 189 16.14 -10.37 6.49
C GLU A 189 15.96 -11.85 6.87
N ALA A 190 16.94 -12.45 7.55
CA ALA A 190 16.89 -13.80 8.06
C ALA A 190 15.86 -14.00 9.20
N LEU A 191 15.34 -12.92 9.79
CA LEU A 191 14.24 -12.99 10.76
C LEU A 191 12.90 -13.39 10.11
N ASN A 192 12.82 -13.46 8.78
CA ASN A 192 11.58 -13.78 8.08
C ASN A 192 11.02 -15.13 8.51
N LYS A 193 9.80 -15.12 9.07
CA LYS A 193 9.07 -16.31 9.50
C LYS A 193 8.04 -16.76 8.47
N ASN A 194 7.81 -15.97 7.42
CA ASN A 194 6.67 -16.12 6.50
C ASN A 194 5.31 -16.17 7.23
N VAL A 195 5.23 -15.56 8.41
CA VAL A 195 4.00 -15.47 9.20
C VAL A 195 3.44 -14.06 9.08
N ARG A 196 2.16 -13.99 8.69
CA ARG A 196 1.43 -12.73 8.64
C ARG A 196 0.82 -12.45 10.00
N TYR A 197 0.85 -11.19 10.41
CA TYR A 197 -0.01 -10.71 11.48
C TYR A 197 -1.44 -10.47 10.99
N VAL A 198 -1.61 -10.05 9.72
CA VAL A 198 -2.92 -9.75 9.12
C VAL A 198 -3.29 -10.85 8.12
N GLU A 199 -3.89 -11.93 8.63
CA GLU A 199 -4.25 -13.12 7.83
C GLU A 199 -5.60 -13.02 7.11
N LEU A 200 -6.52 -12.18 7.60
CA LEU A 200 -7.88 -12.00 7.04
C LEU A 200 -8.71 -13.30 6.94
N LEU A 201 -8.61 -14.19 7.94
CA LEU A 201 -9.30 -15.50 7.98
C LEU A 201 -10.83 -15.45 8.27
N MET A 202 -11.49 -14.31 8.07
CA MET A 202 -12.92 -14.17 8.36
C MET A 202 -13.80 -15.02 7.44
#